data_AF-A0A963M7H7-F1
#
_entry.id   AF-A0A963M7H7-F1
#
_cell.length_a   1.000
_cell.length_b   1.000
_cell.length_c   1.000
_cell.angle_alpha   90.00
_cell.angle_beta   90.00
_cell.angle_gamma   90.00
#
_symmetry.space_group_name_H-M   'P 1'
#
loop_
_entity.id
_entity.type
_entity.pdbx_description
1 polymer ?
#
loop_
_entity_poly.entity_id
_entity_poly.type
_entity_poly.pdbx_seq_one_letter_code
_entity_poly.pdbx_strand_id
1 'polypeptide(L)'
;YWLSASDAALVSGAHLPTHAVAQPLADWQRIVAALIAAVPLALLLVGLKQAGSCFQMFSRGQVFTLQAARLLGSFAAWVAWAALASLLADSAISSLLTLGNPPGQRHLSVAIGSEQVLLLFFAGMVWLMASVITQGHSLAEENKGFV
;
A
#
# COMPACT_ATOMS: atom_id res chain seq x y z
N TYR A 1 5.25 12.75 13.49
CA TYR A 1 3.89 13.05 13.02
C TYR A 1 2.86 12.67 14.07
N TRP A 2 2.55 11.39 14.32
CA TRP A 2 1.49 10.97 15.27
C TRP A 2 1.66 11.43 16.73
N LEU A 3 2.90 11.58 17.22
CA LEU A 3 3.18 12.08 18.57
C LEU A 3 3.16 13.63 18.67
N SER A 4 3.29 14.32 17.54
CA SER A 4 3.46 15.79 17.50
C SER A 4 2.31 16.52 16.80
N ALA A 5 1.43 15.79 16.11
CA ALA A 5 0.29 16.33 15.40
C ALA A 5 -0.85 16.65 16.39
N SER A 6 -1.60 17.72 16.07
CA SER A 6 -2.81 18.07 16.79
C SER A 6 -3.89 17.01 16.57
N ASP A 7 -4.77 16.82 17.55
CA ASP A 7 -5.88 15.86 17.44
C ASP A 7 -6.73 16.11 16.20
N ALA A 8 -6.96 17.38 15.86
CA ALA A 8 -7.68 17.78 14.65
C ALA A 8 -7.01 17.28 13.35
N ALA A 9 -5.69 17.30 13.26
CA ALA A 9 -4.94 16.82 12.09
C ALA A 9 -4.95 15.28 11.97
N LEU A 10 -5.00 14.58 13.11
CA LEU A 10 -5.13 13.13 13.15
C LEU A 10 -6.55 12.68 12.77
N VAL A 11 -7.56 13.43 13.22
CA VAL A 11 -8.98 13.20 12.91
C VAL A 11 -9.27 13.48 11.43
N SER A 12 -8.71 14.57 10.86
CA SER A 12 -8.85 14.84 9.43
C SER A 12 -8.15 13.80 8.57
N GLY A 13 -6.98 13.31 9.00
CA GLY A 13 -6.25 12.23 8.32
C GLY A 13 -7.00 10.89 8.34
N ALA A 14 -7.87 10.67 9.33
CA ALA A 14 -8.73 9.49 9.42
C ALA A 14 -10.10 9.66 8.72
N HIS A 15 -10.30 10.73 7.95
CA HIS A 15 -11.57 11.03 7.26
C HIS A 15 -12.77 11.12 8.21
N LEU A 16 -12.53 11.48 9.47
CA LEU A 16 -13.57 11.63 10.48
C LEU A 16 -14.02 13.10 10.55
N PRO A 17 -15.33 13.36 10.78
CA PRO A 17 -15.79 14.71 11.08
C PRO A 17 -15.07 15.24 12.32
N THR A 18 -14.63 16.50 12.31
CA THR A 18 -13.87 17.13 13.41
C THR A 18 -14.59 17.16 14.76
N HIS A 19 -15.91 16.96 14.77
CA HIS A 19 -16.75 16.85 15.95
C HIS A 19 -17.01 15.40 16.41
N ALA A 20 -16.48 14.40 15.70
CA ALA A 20 -16.71 13.00 15.99
C ALA A 20 -15.87 12.47 17.17
N VAL A 21 -14.97 13.27 17.74
CA VAL A 21 -14.12 12.85 18.85
C VAL A 21 -14.41 13.75 20.05
N ALA A 22 -15.10 13.21 21.05
CA ALA A 22 -15.58 13.97 22.21
C ALA A 22 -14.52 14.13 23.34
N GLN A 23 -13.38 13.42 23.25
CA GLN A 23 -12.34 13.40 24.28
C GLN A 23 -10.94 13.49 23.65
N PRO A 24 -9.95 14.09 24.34
CA PRO A 24 -8.57 14.08 23.88
C PRO A 24 -8.09 12.63 23.69
N LEU A 25 -7.42 12.36 22.56
CA LEU A 25 -6.89 11.02 22.26
C LEU A 25 -5.87 10.61 23.32
N ALA A 26 -6.02 9.42 23.86
CA ALA A 26 -5.03 8.86 24.77
C ALA A 26 -3.72 8.56 24.02
N ASP A 27 -2.57 8.72 24.68
CA ASP A 27 -1.25 8.51 24.07
C ASP A 27 -1.08 7.09 23.50
N TRP A 28 -1.68 6.08 24.15
CA TRP A 28 -1.65 4.71 23.65
C TRP A 28 -2.42 4.55 22.32
N GLN A 29 -3.53 5.28 22.11
CA GLN A 29 -4.27 5.24 20.85
C GLN A 29 -3.43 5.84 19.72
N ARG A 30 -2.67 6.89 20.01
CA ARG A 30 -1.74 7.50 19.06
C ARG A 30 -0.63 6.54 18.65
N ILE A 31 -0.06 5.78 19.61
CA ILE A 31 0.99 4.79 19.33
C ILE A 31 0.43 3.64 18.49
N VAL A 32 -0.75 3.11 18.83
CA VAL A 32 -1.38 2.02 18.08
C VAL A 32 -1.78 2.48 16.67
N ALA A 33 -2.35 3.67 16.52
CA ALA A 33 -2.66 4.24 15.19
C ALA A 33 -1.40 4.46 14.35
N ALA A 34 -0.31 4.94 14.95
CA ALA A 34 0.97 5.07 14.27
C ALA A 34 1.54 3.72 13.81
N LEU A 35 1.40 2.68 14.64
CA LEU A 35 1.84 1.33 14.29
C LEU A 35 1.02 0.75 13.13
N ILE A 36 -0.28 0.95 13.14
CA ILE A 36 -1.18 0.53 12.06
C ILE A 36 -0.83 1.26 10.75
N ALA A 37 -0.62 2.58 10.81
CA ALA A 37 -0.24 3.40 9.66
C ALA A 37 1.18 3.06 9.11
N ALA A 38 2.04 2.45 9.92
CA ALA A 38 3.36 2.01 9.48
C ALA A 38 3.31 0.74 8.60
N VAL A 39 2.23 -0.06 8.68
CA VAL A 39 2.13 -1.33 7.94
C VAL A 39 2.11 -1.10 6.42
N PRO A 40 1.25 -0.25 5.84
CA PRO A 40 1.26 0.02 4.40
C PRO A 40 2.61 0.57 3.92
N LEU A 41 3.23 1.45 4.72
CA LEU A 41 4.55 2.01 4.42
C LEU A 41 5.64 0.93 4.37
N ALA A 42 5.64 -0.01 5.31
CA ALA A 42 6.58 -1.12 5.33
C ALA A 42 6.44 -1.99 4.07
N LEU A 43 5.21 -2.25 3.62
CA LEU A 43 4.94 -2.99 2.38
C LEU A 43 5.49 -2.25 1.15
N LEU A 44 5.29 -0.92 1.07
CA LEU A 44 5.87 -0.10 0.00
C LEU A 44 7.40 -0.13 0.01
N LEU A 45 8.04 -0.10 1.19
CA LEU A 45 9.50 -0.21 1.30
C LEU A 45 10.03 -1.56 0.82
N VAL A 46 9.30 -2.65 1.09
CA VAL A 46 9.63 -3.98 0.55
C VAL A 46 9.49 -3.99 -0.97
N GLY A 47 8.43 -3.40 -1.52
CA GLY A 47 8.27 -3.21 -2.96
C GLY A 47 9.43 -2.39 -3.56
N LEU A 48 9.79 -1.27 -2.93
CA LEU A 48 10.87 -0.40 -3.39
C LEU A 48 12.21 -1.13 -3.45
N LYS A 49 12.48 -2.05 -2.51
CA LYS A 49 13.67 -2.90 -2.57
C LYS A 49 13.69 -3.79 -3.82
N GLN A 50 12.54 -4.32 -4.25
CA GLN A 50 12.47 -5.13 -5.49
C GLN A 50 12.63 -4.28 -6.74
N ALA A 51 12.04 -3.08 -6.77
CA ALA A 51 12.27 -2.11 -7.84
C ALA A 51 13.77 -1.74 -7.91
N GLY A 52 14.41 -1.51 -6.76
CA GLY A 52 15.85 -1.28 -6.66
C GLY A 52 16.68 -2.42 -7.22
N SER A 53 16.36 -3.67 -6.88
CA SER A 53 17.01 -4.85 -7.45
C SER A 53 16.83 -4.94 -8.97
N CYS A 54 15.65 -4.58 -9.49
CA CYS A 54 15.38 -4.53 -10.92
C CYS A 54 16.28 -3.48 -11.62
N PHE A 55 16.39 -2.27 -11.06
CA PHE A 55 17.26 -1.24 -11.61
C PHE A 55 18.74 -1.60 -11.53
N GLN A 56 19.16 -2.35 -10.50
CA GLN A 56 20.52 -2.89 -10.44
C GLN A 56 20.77 -3.87 -11.58
N MET A 57 19.80 -4.72 -11.95
CA MET A 57 19.94 -5.58 -13.14
C MET A 57 20.04 -4.75 -14.42
N PHE A 58 19.26 -3.68 -14.54
CA PHE A 58 19.32 -2.78 -15.70
C PHE A 58 20.68 -2.10 -15.83
N SER A 59 21.28 -1.66 -14.72
CA SER A 59 22.63 -1.08 -14.71
C SER A 59 23.72 -2.05 -15.18
N ARG A 60 23.47 -3.36 -15.10
CA ARG A 60 24.36 -4.43 -15.56
C ARG A 60 24.06 -4.88 -17.00
N GLY A 61 23.18 -4.17 -17.71
CA GLY A 61 22.76 -4.50 -19.07
C GLY A 61 21.74 -5.64 -19.16
N GLN A 62 21.22 -6.14 -18.03
CA GLN A 62 20.29 -7.27 -17.96
C GLN A 62 18.82 -6.80 -18.03
N VAL A 63 18.48 -6.05 -19.07
CA VAL A 63 17.19 -5.34 -19.19
C VAL A 63 16.03 -6.26 -19.60
N PHE A 64 16.31 -7.26 -20.46
CA PHE A 64 15.32 -8.23 -20.95
C PHE A 64 15.60 -9.61 -20.35
N THR A 65 15.47 -9.71 -19.03
CA THR A 65 15.56 -10.99 -18.34
C THR A 65 14.24 -11.31 -17.67
N LEU A 66 13.90 -12.60 -17.66
CA LEU A 66 12.75 -13.11 -16.92
C LEU A 66 12.82 -12.73 -15.43
N GLN A 67 14.03 -12.62 -14.87
CA GLN A 67 14.25 -12.19 -13.50
C GLN A 67 13.84 -10.73 -13.26
N ALA A 68 14.20 -9.80 -14.16
CA ALA A 68 13.77 -8.40 -14.05
C ALA A 68 12.24 -8.27 -14.15
N ALA A 69 11.60 -9.03 -15.06
CA ALA A 69 10.15 -9.07 -15.17
C ALA A 69 9.48 -9.60 -13.89
N ARG A 70 10.02 -10.66 -13.28
CA ARG A 70 9.53 -11.19 -11.98
C ARG A 70 9.69 -10.18 -10.85
N LEU A 71 10.81 -9.46 -10.78
CA LEU A 71 11.01 -8.41 -9.78
C LEU A 71 10.00 -7.26 -9.94
N LEU A 72 9.72 -6.86 -11.17
CA LEU A 72 8.72 -5.83 -11.48
C LEU A 72 7.29 -6.29 -11.10
N GLY A 73 6.95 -7.54 -11.41
CA GLY A 73 5.68 -8.16 -11.01
C GLY A 73 5.55 -8.30 -9.49
N SER A 74 6.65 -8.63 -8.80
CA SER A 74 6.68 -8.68 -7.33
C SER A 74 6.50 -7.29 -6.74
N PHE A 75 7.17 -6.26 -7.27
CA PHE A 75 6.99 -4.87 -6.85
C PHE A 75 5.51 -4.46 -6.95
N ALA A 76 4.86 -4.73 -8.09
CA ALA A 76 3.44 -4.47 -8.27
C ALA A 76 2.57 -5.21 -7.23
N ALA A 77 2.89 -6.46 -6.91
CA ALA A 77 2.18 -7.21 -5.89
C ALA A 77 2.31 -6.58 -4.49
N TRP A 78 3.50 -6.09 -4.11
CA TRP A 78 3.69 -5.39 -2.82
C TRP A 78 2.96 -4.05 -2.78
N VAL A 79 2.90 -3.32 -3.89
CA VAL A 79 2.11 -2.09 -3.99
C VAL A 79 0.61 -2.42 -3.85
N ALA A 80 0.12 -3.49 -4.47
CA ALA A 80 -1.27 -3.92 -4.30
C ALA A 80 -1.58 -4.34 -2.86
N TRP A 81 -0.68 -5.08 -2.20
CA TRP A 81 -0.78 -5.40 -0.78
C TRP A 81 -0.75 -4.15 0.10
N ALA A 82 0.06 -3.15 -0.23
CA ALA A 82 0.08 -1.88 0.49
C ALA A 82 -1.25 -1.13 0.37
N ALA A 83 -1.88 -1.14 -0.82
CA ALA A 83 -3.21 -0.57 -1.04
C ALA A 83 -4.25 -1.25 -0.15
N LEU A 84 -4.26 -2.59 -0.13
CA LEU A 84 -5.19 -3.34 0.70
C LEU A 84 -4.94 -3.11 2.19
N ALA A 85 -3.68 -3.09 2.61
CA ALA A 85 -3.30 -2.77 3.97
C ALA A 85 -3.71 -1.35 4.38
N SER A 86 -3.63 -0.37 3.47
CA SER A 86 -4.08 1.01 3.76
C SER A 86 -5.59 1.07 4.00
N LEU A 87 -6.39 0.33 3.21
CA LEU A 87 -7.85 0.27 3.41
C LEU A 87 -8.22 -0.34 4.78
N LEU A 88 -7.51 -1.39 5.18
CA LEU A 88 -7.69 -2.01 6.50
C LEU A 88 -7.17 -1.11 7.63
N ALA A 89 -6.05 -0.41 7.39
CA ALA A 89 -5.47 0.53 8.34
C ALA A 89 -6.43 1.69 8.62
N ASP A 90 -6.99 2.31 7.60
CA ASP A 90 -7.94 3.43 7.73
C ASP A 90 -9.20 2.99 8.50
N SER A 91 -9.72 1.81 8.19
CA SER A 91 -10.86 1.22 8.89
C SER A 91 -10.56 0.94 10.38
N ALA A 92 -9.38 0.37 10.66
CA ALA A 92 -8.94 0.05 12.02
C ALA A 92 -8.67 1.32 12.84
N ILE A 93 -8.01 2.31 12.24
CA ILE A 93 -7.75 3.62 12.86
C ILE A 93 -9.07 4.33 13.14
N SER A 94 -10.01 4.37 12.18
CA SER A 94 -11.33 4.95 12.37
C SER A 94 -12.09 4.32 13.55
N SER A 95 -12.07 2.98 13.66
CA SER A 95 -12.66 2.26 14.79
C SER A 95 -11.93 2.55 16.12
N LEU A 96 -10.60 2.63 16.10
CA LEU A 96 -9.76 2.90 17.26
C LEU A 96 -10.01 4.30 17.85
N LEU A 97 -10.14 5.31 16.98
CA LEU A 97 -10.44 6.68 17.41
C LEU A 97 -11.89 6.82 17.92
N THR A 98 -12.84 6.07 17.36
CA THR A 98 -14.26 6.15 17.76
C THR A 98 -14.64 5.25 18.94
N LEU A 99 -13.73 4.40 19.42
CA LEU A 99 -13.94 3.55 20.61
C LEU A 99 -14.26 4.34 21.90
N GLY A 100 -13.79 5.59 22.00
CA GLY A 100 -14.08 6.50 23.11
C GLY A 100 -15.46 7.17 23.04
N ASN A 101 -16.20 7.02 21.94
CA ASN A 101 -17.51 7.64 21.78
C ASN A 101 -18.62 6.83 22.48
N PRO A 102 -19.66 7.51 22.99
CA PRO A 102 -20.82 6.85 23.59
C PRO A 102 -21.47 5.87 22.61
N PRO A 103 -22.10 4.79 23.12
CA PRO A 103 -22.76 3.79 22.27
C PRO A 103 -23.84 4.45 21.40
N GLY A 104 -23.68 4.37 20.08
CA GLY A 104 -24.52 5.06 19.08
C GLY A 104 -23.77 6.03 18.15
N GLN A 105 -22.54 6.44 18.50
CA GLN A 105 -21.68 7.33 17.67
C GLN A 105 -20.37 6.65 17.22
N ARG A 106 -20.35 5.32 17.19
CA ARG A 106 -19.23 4.54 16.67
C ARG A 106 -19.35 4.50 15.14
N HIS A 107 -18.63 5.37 14.46
CA HIS A 107 -18.57 5.35 13.00
C HIS A 107 -17.43 4.44 12.54
N LEU A 108 -17.77 3.42 11.77
CA LEU A 108 -16.81 2.66 10.98
C LEU A 108 -16.70 3.36 9.62
N SER A 109 -15.72 4.24 9.44
CA SER A 109 -15.45 4.82 8.13
C SER A 109 -14.61 3.84 7.33
N VAL A 110 -15.24 3.11 6.41
CA VAL A 110 -14.51 2.39 5.37
C VAL A 110 -14.30 3.38 4.23
N ALA A 111 -13.19 4.11 4.28
CA ALA A 111 -12.83 5.04 3.23
C ALA A 111 -12.19 4.26 2.05
N ILE A 112 -13.02 3.77 1.13
CA ILE A 112 -12.53 3.46 -0.22
C ILE A 112 -12.35 4.80 -0.92
N GLY A 113 -11.17 5.39 -0.78
CA GLY A 113 -10.81 6.63 -1.42
C GLY A 113 -10.31 6.42 -2.85
N SER A 114 -10.31 7.50 -3.63
CA SER A 114 -9.71 7.51 -4.97
C SER A 114 -8.22 7.18 -4.95
N GLU A 115 -7.54 7.43 -3.82
CA GLU A 115 -6.12 7.14 -3.64
C GLU A 115 -5.83 5.64 -3.72
N GLN A 116 -6.58 4.81 -2.98
CA GLN A 116 -6.38 3.35 -2.99
C GLN A 116 -6.71 2.77 -4.37
N VAL A 117 -7.74 3.30 -5.04
CA VAL A 117 -8.10 2.90 -6.42
C VAL A 117 -7.00 3.25 -7.41
N LEU A 118 -6.45 4.47 -7.33
CA LEU A 118 -5.36 4.91 -8.20
C LEU A 118 -4.08 4.08 -7.98
N LEU A 119 -3.77 3.75 -6.73
CA LEU A 119 -2.61 2.94 -6.36
C LEU A 119 -2.75 1.48 -6.83
N LEU A 120 -3.95 0.89 -6.72
CA LEU A 120 -4.26 -0.42 -7.29
C LEU A 120 -4.21 -0.42 -8.82
N PHE A 121 -4.72 0.64 -9.46
CA PHE A 121 -4.64 0.80 -10.91
C PHE A 121 -3.18 0.87 -11.38
N PHE A 122 -2.36 1.67 -10.71
CA PHE A 122 -0.92 1.75 -10.97
C PHE A 122 -0.24 0.38 -10.79
N ALA A 123 -0.50 -0.31 -9.68
CA ALA A 123 0.02 -1.65 -9.44
C ALA A 123 -0.39 -2.62 -10.55
N GLY A 124 -1.67 -2.60 -10.96
CA GLY A 124 -2.20 -3.43 -12.04
C GLY A 124 -1.51 -3.16 -13.37
N MET A 125 -1.28 -1.88 -13.71
CA MET A 125 -0.57 -1.50 -14.92
C MET A 125 0.87 -2.05 -14.93
N VAL A 126 1.60 -1.87 -13.83
CA VAL A 126 2.98 -2.39 -13.70
C VAL A 126 3.01 -3.92 -13.76
N TRP A 127 2.04 -4.58 -13.12
CA TRP A 127 1.90 -6.03 -13.19
C TRP A 127 1.62 -6.53 -14.61
N LEU A 128 0.73 -5.86 -15.35
CA LEU A 128 0.46 -6.18 -16.75
C LEU A 128 1.72 -6.03 -17.61
N MET A 129 2.49 -4.96 -17.44
CA MET A 129 3.77 -4.77 -18.14
C MET A 129 4.74 -5.92 -17.85
N ALA A 130 4.88 -6.32 -16.58
CA ALA A 130 5.71 -7.45 -16.18
C ALA A 130 5.23 -8.79 -16.78
N SER A 131 3.91 -9.00 -16.83
CA SER A 131 3.29 -10.19 -17.42
C SER A 131 3.55 -10.28 -18.92
N VAL A 132 3.40 -9.17 -19.66
CA VAL A 132 3.65 -9.11 -21.11
C VAL A 132 5.11 -9.43 -21.42
N ILE A 133 6.06 -8.89 -20.66
CA ILE A 133 7.50 -9.20 -20.84
C ILE A 133 7.76 -10.69 -20.59
N THR A 134 7.11 -11.26 -19.56
CA THR A 134 7.25 -12.68 -19.21
C THR A 134 6.70 -13.60 -20.31
N GLN A 135 5.52 -13.28 -20.85
CA GLN A 135 4.89 -14.01 -21.96
C GLN A 135 5.69 -13.91 -23.26
N GLY A 136 6.27 -12.74 -23.56
CA GLY A 136 7.15 -12.57 -24.71
C GLY A 136 8.40 -13.46 -24.64
N HIS A 137 8.96 -13.63 -23.43
CA HIS A 137 10.08 -14.54 -23.21
C HIS A 137 9.70 -16.02 -23.39
N SER A 138 8.53 -16.46 -22.94
CA SER A 138 8.11 -17.86 -23.08
C SER A 138 7.88 -18.25 -24.55
N LEU A 139 7.27 -17.36 -25.35
CA LEU A 139 7.09 -17.57 -26.79
C LEU A 139 8.44 -17.68 -27.54
N ALA A 140 9.44 -16.91 -27.12
CA ALA A 140 10.77 -16.95 -27.72
C ALA A 140 11.55 -18.23 -27.37
N GLU A 141 11.32 -18.82 -26.20
CA GLU A 141 11.89 -20.12 -25.84
C GLU A 141 11.23 -21.28 -26.58
N GLU A 142 9.90 -21.28 -26.71
CA GLU A 142 9.17 -22.30 -27.47
C GLU A 142 9.65 -22.34 -28.93
N ASN A 143 9.79 -21.19 -29.59
CA ASN A 143 10.30 -21.12 -30.97
C ASN A 143 11.74 -21.65 -31.15
N LYS A 144 12.57 -21.66 -30.10
CA LYS A 144 13.92 -22.25 -30.14
C LYS A 144 13.90 -23.77 -29.99
N GLY A 145 12.84 -24.35 -29.44
CA GLY A 145 12.67 -25.80 -29.31
C GLY A 145 12.18 -26.50 -30.58
N PHE A 146 11.72 -25.74 -31.58
CA PHE A 146 11.19 -26.26 -32.85
C PHE A 146 12.17 -26.20 -34.04
N VAL A 147 13.40 -25.71 -33.85
CA VAL A 147 14.46 -25.69 -34.88
C VAL A 147 15.46 -26.82 -34.65
#